data_AF-A0A932P347-F1
#
_entry.id   AF-A0A932P347-F1
#
_cell.length_a   1.000
_cell.length_b   1.000
_cell.length_c   1.000
_cell.angle_alpha   90.00
_cell.angle_beta   90.00
_cell.angle_gamma   90.00
#
_symmetry.space_group_name_H-M   'P 1'
#
loop_
_entity.id
_entity.type
_entity.pdbx_description
1 polymer ?
#
loop_
_entity_poly.entity_id
_entity_poly.type
_entity_poly.pdbx_seq_one_letter_code
_entity_poly.pdbx_strand_id
1 'polypeptide(L)'
;MTTHHMFSIRLPKAQRWMTYLALVAVAISGIVWWLLHDVLQWGWMLAERRLLISHGIAAAATLVIVGGLLPLHIRLAWRIRRNLSSGVAALVVMTLLAATGLLLYYGGEDWRDWVRWAHIGADLIAALAIPVHVWLGRRKLSRSAAPVASATRSQRSERATS
;
A
#
# COMPACT_ATOMS: atom_id res chain seq x y z
N MET A 1 20.40 1.39 -34.22
CA MET A 1 19.07 0.89 -33.82
C MET A 1 18.87 1.24 -32.35
N THR A 2 18.43 2.47 -32.08
CA THR A 2 18.27 3.03 -30.73
C THR A 2 16.90 2.63 -30.19
N THR A 3 16.88 1.73 -29.21
CA THR A 3 15.68 1.39 -28.46
C THR A 3 15.27 2.59 -27.63
N HIS A 4 14.30 3.36 -28.13
CA HIS A 4 13.56 4.31 -27.31
C HIS A 4 12.79 3.52 -26.25
N HIS A 5 13.38 3.35 -25.07
CA HIS A 5 12.66 2.95 -23.87
C HIS A 5 11.63 4.03 -23.57
N MET A 6 10.44 3.89 -24.15
CA MET A 6 9.28 4.68 -23.78
C MET A 6 9.05 4.44 -22.28
N PHE A 7 9.42 5.42 -21.46
CA PHE A 7 9.01 5.50 -20.07
C PHE A 7 7.48 5.50 -20.04
N SER A 8 6.90 4.31 -19.91
CA SER A 8 5.46 4.14 -19.76
C SER A 8 5.05 4.80 -18.44
N ILE A 9 4.19 5.81 -18.55
CA ILE A 9 3.67 6.65 -17.46
C ILE A 9 2.81 5.83 -16.46
N ARG A 10 2.47 4.59 -16.79
CA ARG A 10 1.72 3.67 -15.93
C ARG A 10 2.70 2.75 -15.20
N LEU A 11 2.45 2.52 -13.91
CA LEU A 11 3.15 1.49 -13.15
C LEU A 11 3.27 0.21 -13.99
N PRO A 12 4.49 -0.34 -14.16
CA PRO A 12 4.67 -1.66 -14.72
C PRO A 12 3.76 -2.64 -13.99
N LYS A 13 3.03 -3.48 -14.73
CA LYS A 13 2.10 -4.46 -14.14
C LYS A 13 2.79 -5.31 -13.08
N ALA A 14 4.07 -5.66 -13.31
CA ALA A 14 4.92 -6.37 -12.35
C ALA A 14 5.04 -5.62 -11.01
N GLN A 15 5.48 -4.35 -11.02
CA GLN A 15 5.63 -3.54 -9.81
C GLN A 15 4.32 -3.44 -9.01
N ARG A 16 3.19 -3.27 -9.71
CA ARG A 16 1.88 -3.21 -9.07
C ARG A 16 1.51 -4.52 -8.37
N TRP A 17 1.69 -5.65 -9.04
CA TRP A 17 1.42 -6.97 -8.47
C TRP A 17 2.38 -7.28 -7.31
N MET A 18 3.67 -6.98 -7.45
CA MET A 18 4.65 -7.13 -6.37
C MET A 18 4.24 -6.34 -5.14
N THR A 19 3.76 -5.11 -5.32
CA THR A 19 3.27 -4.27 -4.21
C THR A 19 2.06 -4.90 -3.52
N TYR A 20 1.08 -5.39 -4.28
CA TYR A 20 -0.10 -6.03 -3.70
C TYR A 20 0.24 -7.33 -2.99
N LEU A 21 1.09 -8.18 -3.58
CA LEU A 21 1.51 -9.43 -2.97
C LEU A 21 2.28 -9.18 -1.68
N ALA A 22 3.20 -8.21 -1.67
CA ALA A 22 3.97 -7.84 -0.47
C ALA A 22 3.05 -7.32 0.64
N LEU A 23 2.14 -6.40 0.32
CA LEU A 23 1.16 -5.84 1.28
C LEU A 23 0.23 -6.92 1.84
N VAL A 24 -0.27 -7.83 0.99
CA VAL A 24 -1.14 -8.93 1.43
C VAL A 24 -0.35 -9.92 2.29
N ALA A 25 0.88 -10.26 1.91
CA ALA A 25 1.72 -11.19 2.67
C ALA A 25 2.03 -10.65 4.08
N VAL A 26 2.43 -9.38 4.19
CA VAL A 26 2.72 -8.77 5.51
C VAL A 26 1.46 -8.63 6.36
N ALA A 27 0.33 -8.21 5.77
CA ALA A 27 -0.93 -8.08 6.49
C ALA A 27 -1.48 -9.43 6.99
N ILE A 28 -1.51 -10.45 6.12
CA ILE A 28 -2.00 -11.78 6.51
C ILE A 28 -1.11 -12.39 7.58
N SER A 29 0.22 -12.33 7.42
CA SER A 29 1.13 -12.90 8.41
C SER A 29 1.00 -12.23 9.79
N GLY A 30 0.81 -10.91 9.84
CA GLY A 30 0.59 -10.18 11.09
C GLY A 30 -0.77 -10.51 11.74
N ILE A 31 -1.84 -10.50 10.95
CA ILE A 31 -3.20 -10.83 11.45
C ILE A 31 -3.27 -12.27 11.95
N VAL A 32 -2.69 -13.22 11.20
CA VAL A 32 -2.65 -14.63 11.60
C VAL A 32 -1.84 -14.79 12.89
N TRP A 33 -0.71 -14.08 13.03
CA TRP A 33 0.09 -14.14 14.25
C TRP A 33 -0.70 -13.62 15.45
N TRP A 34 -1.31 -12.44 15.34
CA TRP A 34 -2.15 -11.86 16.40
C TRP A 34 -3.30 -12.78 16.80
N LEU A 35 -3.99 -13.38 15.82
CA LEU A 35 -5.08 -14.31 16.08
C LEU A 35 -4.60 -15.56 16.82
N LEU A 36 -3.48 -16.17 16.39
CA LEU A 36 -2.95 -17.37 17.01
C LEU A 36 -2.40 -17.11 18.42
N HIS A 37 -1.68 -16.00 18.58
CA HIS A 37 -0.95 -15.69 19.80
C HIS A 37 -1.84 -15.02 20.86
N ASP A 38 -2.51 -13.92 20.53
CA ASP A 38 -3.28 -13.13 21.50
C ASP A 38 -4.71 -13.65 21.68
N VAL A 39 -5.37 -14.10 20.61
CA VAL A 39 -6.80 -14.50 20.67
C VAL A 39 -6.97 -15.97 21.01
N LEU A 40 -6.28 -16.86 20.29
CA LEU A 40 -6.42 -18.31 20.44
C LEU A 40 -5.47 -18.90 21.49
N GLN A 41 -4.42 -18.17 21.86
CA GLN A 41 -3.38 -18.63 22.81
C GLN A 41 -2.86 -20.05 22.50
N TRP A 42 -2.66 -20.34 21.20
CA TRP A 42 -2.47 -21.70 20.68
C TRP A 42 -1.18 -22.38 21.20
N GLY A 43 -0.19 -21.60 21.63
CA GLY A 43 1.01 -22.09 22.33
C GLY A 43 2.03 -22.79 21.42
N TRP A 44 1.94 -22.61 20.10
CA TRP A 44 2.83 -23.26 19.12
C TRP A 44 4.08 -22.41 18.88
N MET A 45 4.97 -22.43 19.87
CA MET A 45 6.16 -21.58 19.93
C MET A 45 7.02 -21.59 18.65
N LEU A 46 7.22 -22.76 18.01
CA LEU A 46 8.00 -22.86 16.77
C LEU A 46 7.27 -22.27 15.56
N ALA A 47 5.96 -22.51 15.44
CA ALA A 47 5.16 -22.02 14.31
C ALA A 47 4.99 -20.50 14.39
N GLU A 48 4.69 -19.97 15.58
CA GLU A 48 4.59 -18.54 15.85
C GLU A 48 5.91 -17.83 15.56
N ARG A 49 7.05 -18.41 15.97
CA ARG A 49 8.37 -17.88 15.64
C ARG A 49 8.63 -17.85 14.13
N ARG A 50 8.31 -18.94 13.41
CA ARG A 50 8.47 -18.98 11.94
C ARG A 50 7.59 -17.97 11.24
N LEU A 51 6.38 -17.74 11.76
CA LEU A 51 5.45 -16.75 11.26
C LEU A 51 5.94 -15.31 11.48
N LEU A 52 6.53 -15.00 12.64
CA LEU A 52 7.15 -13.69 12.88
C LEU A 52 8.36 -13.45 11.98
N ILE A 53 9.18 -14.48 11.73
CA ILE A 53 10.32 -14.37 10.80
C ILE A 53 9.81 -14.07 9.39
N SER A 54 8.80 -14.81 8.91
CA SER A 54 8.25 -14.58 7.57
C SER A 54 7.58 -13.21 7.47
N HIS A 55 6.90 -12.76 8.52
CA HIS A 55 6.35 -11.41 8.62
C HIS A 55 7.44 -10.34 8.52
N GLY A 56 8.53 -10.46 9.29
CA GLY A 56 9.65 -9.51 9.24
C GLY A 56 10.31 -9.43 7.85
N ILE A 57 10.49 -10.57 7.17
CA ILE A 57 11.00 -10.61 5.79
C ILE A 57 10.01 -9.93 4.83
N ALA A 58 8.72 -10.23 4.95
CA ALA A 58 7.68 -9.61 4.13
C ALA A 58 7.58 -8.09 4.36
N ALA A 59 7.73 -7.64 5.61
CA ALA A 59 7.76 -6.23 5.98
C ALA A 59 8.96 -5.51 5.36
N ALA A 60 10.16 -6.09 5.44
CA ALA A 60 11.35 -5.53 4.81
C ALA A 60 11.19 -5.42 3.28
N ALA A 61 10.68 -6.47 2.62
CA ALA A 61 10.38 -6.46 1.20
C ALA A 61 9.34 -5.38 0.85
N THR A 62 8.30 -5.24 1.67
CA THR A 62 7.26 -4.21 1.50
C THR A 62 7.85 -2.81 1.57
N LEU A 63 8.71 -2.52 2.55
CA LEU A 63 9.38 -1.22 2.67
C LEU A 63 10.24 -0.89 1.45
N VAL A 64 10.98 -1.86 0.91
CA VAL A 64 11.78 -1.67 -0.32
C VAL A 64 10.89 -1.39 -1.52
N ILE A 65 9.87 -2.21 -1.74
CA ILE A 65 8.96 -2.10 -2.90
C ILE A 65 8.18 -0.79 -2.84
N VAL A 66 7.58 -0.47 -1.70
CA VAL A 66 6.80 0.76 -1.50
C VAL A 66 7.72 1.98 -1.52
N GLY A 67 8.87 1.92 -0.86
CA GLY A 67 9.89 2.98 -0.86
C GLY A 67 10.33 3.36 -2.28
N GLY A 68 10.53 2.37 -3.16
CA GLY A 68 10.83 2.62 -4.57
C GLY A 68 9.68 3.29 -5.35
N LEU A 69 8.44 3.15 -4.90
CA LEU A 69 7.28 3.80 -5.53
C LEU A 69 7.12 5.27 -5.15
N LEU A 70 7.59 5.67 -3.96
CA LEU A 70 7.37 7.01 -3.41
C LEU A 70 7.81 8.13 -4.37
N PRO A 71 9.03 8.15 -4.94
CA PRO A 71 9.47 9.24 -5.80
C PRO A 71 8.60 9.42 -7.04
N LEU A 72 8.13 8.31 -7.64
CA LEU A 72 7.30 8.34 -8.83
C LEU A 72 5.84 8.70 -8.49
N HIS A 73 5.26 8.07 -7.46
CA HIS A 73 3.87 8.31 -7.06
C HIS A 73 3.67 9.70 -6.46
N ILE A 74 4.55 10.13 -5.56
CA ILE A 74 4.43 11.43 -4.89
C ILE A 74 4.64 12.55 -5.90
N ARG A 75 5.67 12.49 -6.74
CA ARG A 75 5.94 13.53 -7.75
C ARG A 75 4.77 13.71 -8.72
N LEU A 76 4.14 12.61 -9.14
CA LEU A 76 2.97 12.65 -10.01
C LEU A 76 1.71 13.16 -9.29
N ALA A 77 1.45 12.67 -8.07
CA ALA A 77 0.31 13.08 -7.25
C ALA A 77 0.38 14.57 -6.86
N TRP A 78 1.59 15.07 -6.58
CA TRP A 78 1.86 16.47 -6.26
C TRP A 78 1.63 17.38 -7.47
N ARG A 79 2.09 16.97 -8.66
CA ARG A 79 1.89 17.74 -9.90
C ARG A 79 0.42 17.86 -10.30
N ILE A 80 -0.37 16.82 -10.04
CA ILE A 80 -1.79 16.77 -10.43
C ILE A 80 -2.70 17.20 -9.24
N ARG A 81 -2.12 17.52 -8.08
CA ARG A 81 -2.81 17.88 -6.81
C ARG A 81 -3.95 16.93 -6.45
N ARG A 82 -3.84 15.66 -6.85
CA ARG A 82 -4.91 14.68 -6.71
C ARG A 82 -4.59 13.65 -5.66
N ASN A 83 -5.58 13.42 -4.79
CA ASN A 83 -5.55 12.36 -3.79
C ASN A 83 -4.46 12.50 -2.71
N LEU A 84 -3.94 13.72 -2.52
CA LEU A 84 -2.85 14.04 -1.59
C LEU A 84 -3.17 13.65 -0.15
N SER A 85 -4.37 13.96 0.36
CA SER A 85 -4.74 13.65 1.74
C SER A 85 -4.68 12.15 2.05
N SER A 86 -5.30 11.32 1.21
CA SER A 86 -5.26 9.86 1.37
C SER A 86 -3.86 9.28 1.17
N GLY A 87 -3.01 9.91 0.35
CA GLY A 87 -1.63 9.49 0.14
C GLY A 87 -0.73 9.82 1.33
N VAL A 88 -0.90 11.02 1.91
CA VAL A 88 -0.23 11.42 3.15
C VAL A 88 -0.68 10.52 4.30
N ALA A 89 -1.98 10.25 4.43
CA ALA A 89 -2.47 9.33 5.45
C ALA A 89 -1.85 7.92 5.32
N ALA A 90 -1.79 7.38 4.09
CA ALA A 90 -1.13 6.10 3.84
C ALA A 90 0.36 6.14 4.18
N LEU A 91 1.05 7.23 3.85
CA LEU A 91 2.47 7.39 4.17
C LEU A 91 2.71 7.43 5.68
N VAL A 92 1.92 8.20 6.42
CA VAL A 92 1.99 8.28 7.89
C VAL A 92 1.78 6.90 8.51
N VAL A 93 0.76 6.16 8.07
CA VAL A 93 0.50 4.80 8.57
C VAL A 93 1.68 3.87 8.28
N MET A 94 2.23 3.90 7.07
CA MET A 94 3.41 3.09 6.71
C MET A 94 4.65 3.46 7.53
N THR A 95 4.86 4.75 7.81
CA THR A 95 5.96 5.22 8.65
C THR A 95 5.77 4.79 10.11
N LEU A 96 4.56 4.87 10.64
CA LEU A 96 4.24 4.40 11.99
C LEU A 96 4.47 2.89 12.12
N LEU A 97 4.07 2.10 11.13
CA LEU A 97 4.34 0.66 11.09
C LEU A 97 5.84 0.36 11.08
N ALA A 98 6.61 1.05 10.23
CA ALA A 98 8.05 0.88 10.17
C ALA A 98 8.73 1.24 11.51
N ALA A 99 8.33 2.38 12.10
CA ALA A 99 8.90 2.86 13.36
C ALA A 99 8.57 1.91 14.52
N THR A 100 7.30 1.51 14.66
CA THR A 100 6.88 0.59 15.73
C THR A 100 7.49 -0.81 15.54
N GLY A 101 7.61 -1.32 14.31
CA GLY A 101 8.29 -2.58 14.03
C GLY A 101 9.78 -2.55 14.38
N LEU A 102 10.47 -1.45 14.06
CA LEU A 102 11.86 -1.24 14.48
C LEU A 102 11.97 -1.13 16.00
N LEU A 103 11.04 -0.46 16.66
CA LEU A 103 11.04 -0.29 18.11
C LEU A 103 10.70 -1.60 18.84
N LEU A 104 9.94 -2.51 18.23
CA LEU A 104 9.77 -3.87 18.74
C LEU A 104 11.04 -4.71 18.65
N TYR A 105 11.88 -4.45 17.64
CA TYR A 105 13.11 -5.20 17.42
C TYR A 105 14.31 -4.62 18.20
N TYR A 106 14.40 -3.29 18.29
CA TYR A 106 15.56 -2.57 18.84
C TYR A 106 15.24 -1.69 20.06
N GLY A 107 13.97 -1.54 20.44
CA GLY A 107 13.56 -0.71 21.58
C GLY A 107 13.74 -1.39 22.94
N GLY A 108 13.64 -0.59 24.00
CA GLY A 108 13.73 -1.06 25.39
C GLY A 108 12.49 -1.83 25.84
N GLU A 109 12.67 -2.72 26.82
CA GLU A 109 11.60 -3.59 27.34
C GLU A 109 10.48 -2.81 28.01
N ASP A 110 10.80 -1.68 28.67
CA ASP A 110 9.87 -0.83 29.42
C ASP A 110 8.66 -0.34 28.59
N TRP A 111 8.84 -0.13 27.28
CA TRP A 111 7.80 0.38 26.39
C TRP A 111 7.28 -0.70 25.43
N ARG A 112 7.84 -1.92 25.48
CA ARG A 112 7.63 -2.94 24.45
C ARG A 112 6.17 -3.33 24.30
N ASP A 113 5.44 -3.40 25.40
CA ASP A 113 4.02 -3.77 25.39
C ASP A 113 3.15 -2.68 24.74
N TRP A 114 3.42 -1.41 25.03
CA TRP A 114 2.74 -0.29 24.38
C TRP A 114 3.03 -0.26 22.88
N VAL A 115 4.29 -0.47 22.50
CA VAL A 115 4.71 -0.52 21.10
C VAL A 115 4.06 -1.71 20.37
N ARG A 116 3.95 -2.87 21.03
CA ARG A 116 3.27 -4.06 20.48
C ARG A 116 1.83 -3.76 20.11
N TRP A 117 1.06 -3.21 21.05
CA TRP A 117 -0.33 -2.83 20.81
C TRP A 117 -0.46 -1.74 19.75
N ALA A 118 0.45 -0.76 19.74
CA ALA A 118 0.48 0.29 18.72
C ALA A 118 0.75 -0.29 17.32
N HIS A 119 1.67 -1.26 17.20
CA HIS A 119 2.00 -1.93 15.95
C HIS A 119 0.80 -2.73 15.42
N ILE A 120 0.21 -3.58 16.27
CA ILE A 120 -0.99 -4.37 15.93
C ILE A 120 -2.13 -3.45 15.49
N GLY A 121 -2.41 -2.40 16.27
CA GLY A 121 -3.46 -1.43 15.94
C GLY A 121 -3.20 -0.73 14.61
N ALA A 122 -1.97 -0.30 14.36
CA ALA A 122 -1.58 0.32 13.09
C ALA A 122 -1.68 -0.65 11.91
N ASP A 123 -1.36 -1.93 12.09
CA ASP A 123 -1.47 -2.98 11.06
C ASP A 123 -2.93 -3.19 10.65
N LEU A 124 -3.83 -3.29 11.64
CA LEU A 124 -5.26 -3.43 11.38
C LEU A 124 -5.82 -2.20 10.65
N ILE A 125 -5.41 -0.99 11.04
CA ILE A 125 -5.77 0.25 10.34
C ILE A 125 -5.24 0.22 8.90
N ALA A 126 -3.98 -0.17 8.70
CA ALA A 126 -3.34 -0.24 7.38
C ALA A 126 -4.04 -1.25 6.45
N ALA A 127 -4.43 -2.41 6.99
CA ALA A 127 -5.14 -3.45 6.26
C ALA A 127 -6.45 -2.92 5.61
N LEU A 128 -7.08 -1.90 6.20
CA LEU A 128 -8.28 -1.24 5.67
C LEU A 128 -7.95 0.03 4.88
N ALA A 129 -7.07 0.88 5.41
CA ALA A 129 -6.75 2.19 4.83
C ALA A 129 -6.09 2.07 3.45
N ILE A 130 -5.23 1.07 3.23
CA ILE A 130 -4.51 0.89 1.98
C ILE A 130 -5.45 0.48 0.83
N PRO A 131 -6.33 -0.53 0.96
CA PRO A 131 -7.37 -0.80 -0.04
C PRO A 131 -8.25 0.41 -0.36
N VAL A 132 -8.66 1.16 0.67
CA VAL A 132 -9.46 2.39 0.51
C VAL A 132 -8.69 3.45 -0.29
N HIS A 133 -7.41 3.68 0.03
CA HIS A 133 -6.53 4.58 -0.72
C HIS A 133 -6.46 4.21 -2.21
N VAL A 134 -6.22 2.92 -2.51
CA VAL A 134 -6.15 2.40 -3.88
C VAL A 134 -7.48 2.59 -4.61
N TRP A 135 -8.59 2.31 -3.96
CA TRP A 135 -9.93 2.46 -4.54
C TRP A 135 -10.30 3.93 -4.81
N LEU A 136 -10.01 4.84 -3.86
CA LEU A 136 -10.20 6.28 -4.05
C LEU A 136 -9.36 6.81 -5.22
N GLY A 137 -8.12 6.35 -5.34
CA GLY A 137 -7.24 6.67 -6.47
C GLY A 137 -7.84 6.23 -7.82
N ARG A 138 -8.38 5.01 -7.90
CA ARG A 138 -9.02 4.47 -9.11
C ARG A 138 -10.29 5.22 -9.49
N ARG A 139 -11.16 5.55 -8.53
CA ARG A 139 -12.42 6.28 -8.80
C ARG A 139 -12.18 7.67 -9.39
N LYS A 140 -11.17 8.39 -8.91
CA LYS A 140 -10.85 9.73 -9.43
C LYS A 140 -10.25 9.69 -10.83
N LEU A 141 -9.51 8.62 -11.18
CA LEU A 141 -9.03 8.38 -12.55
C LEU A 141 -10.20 8.13 -13.52
N SER A 142 -11.14 7.25 -13.16
CA SER A 142 -12.32 6.95 -13.99
C SER A 142 -13.23 8.17 -14.22
N ARG A 143 -13.46 9.00 -13.20
CA ARG A 143 -14.26 10.23 -13.33
C ARG A 143 -13.64 11.29 -14.25
N SER A 144 -12.34 11.20 -14.53
CA SER A 144 -11.63 12.17 -15.38
C SER A 144 -11.57 11.76 -16.84
N ALA A 145 -11.77 10.48 -17.13
CA ALA A 145 -11.90 9.98 -18.50
C ALA A 145 -13.33 10.13 -19.04
N ALA A 146 -14.32 10.21 -18.16
CA ALA A 146 -15.74 10.34 -18.51
C ALA A 146 -16.13 11.61 -19.31
N PRO A 147 -15.53 12.81 -19.12
CA PRO A 147 -15.98 14.02 -19.84
C PRO A 147 -15.56 14.07 -21.32
N VAL A 148 -14.48 13.37 -21.70
CA VAL A 148 -13.94 13.43 -23.06
C VAL A 148 -14.78 12.58 -24.01
N ALA A 149 -15.25 11.41 -23.57
CA ALA A 149 -16.03 10.49 -24.39
C ALA A 149 -17.42 11.05 -24.77
N SER A 150 -18.02 11.88 -23.90
CA SER A 150 -19.29 12.58 -24.21
C SER A 150 -19.09 13.70 -25.24
N ALA A 151 -17.97 14.43 -25.19
CA ALA A 151 -17.68 15.51 -26.14
C ALA A 151 -17.36 14.98 -27.55
N THR A 152 -16.64 13.86 -27.66
CA THR A 152 -16.34 13.24 -28.98
C THR A 152 -17.57 12.61 -29.63
N ARG A 153 -18.55 12.14 -28.82
CA ARG A 153 -19.81 11.57 -29.33
C ARG A 153 -20.77 12.64 -29.86
N SER A 154 -20.81 13.81 -29.22
CA SER A 154 -21.61 14.96 -29.66
C SER A 154 -21.14 15.47 -31.03
N GLN A 155 -19.84 15.72 -31.20
CA GLN A 155 -19.31 16.26 -32.46
C GLN A 155 -19.37 15.28 -33.65
N ARG A 156 -19.32 13.97 -33.39
CA ARG A 156 -19.49 12.97 -34.44
C ARG A 156 -20.94 12.84 -34.91
N SER A 157 -21.90 13.16 -34.04
CA SER A 157 -23.32 13.21 -34.40
C SER A 157 -23.64 14.40 -35.30
N GLU A 158 -23.09 15.58 -35.00
CA GLU A 158 -23.33 16.80 -35.78
C GLU A 158 -22.70 16.76 -37.18
N ARG A 159 -21.52 16.12 -37.33
CA ARG A 159 -20.88 15.92 -38.65
C ARG A 159 -21.54 14.86 -39.52
N ALA A 160 -22.35 13.97 -38.95
CA ALA A 160 -23.04 12.93 -39.72
C ALA A 160 -24.38 13.41 -40.29
N THR A 161 -24.85 14.59 -39.87
CA THR A 161 -26.12 15.20 -40.28
C THR A 161 -25.93 16.46 -41.13
N SER A 162 -24.71 16.75 -41.57
CA SER A 162 -24.35 17.90 -42.43
C SER A 162 -23.97 17.45 -43.84
#